data_AF-A0A2V8JUW7-F1
#
_entry.id   AF-A0A2V8JUW7-F1
#
_cell.length_a   1.000
_cell.length_b   1.000
_cell.length_c   1.000
_cell.angle_alpha   90.00
_cell.angle_beta   90.00
_cell.angle_gamma   90.00
#
_symmetry.space_group_name_H-M   'P 1'
#
loop_
_entity.id
_entity.type
_entity.pdbx_description
1 polymer ?
#
loop_
_entity_poly.entity_id
_entity_poly.type
_entity_poly.pdbx_seq_one_letter_code
_entity_poly.pdbx_strand_id
1 'polypeptide(L)' 'EIVQCFPVAASARRSLDRGDVAKTATSQLAILTDDEYQRGVQQIHANIIAAERCGQELLLLSDLRLYATTAWLR' A
#
# COMPACT_ATOMS: atom_id res chain seq x y z
N GLU A 1 16.17 15.07 -14.47
CA GLU A 1 15.13 14.28 -13.79
C GLU A 1 14.32 15.24 -12.92
N ILE A 2 13.01 15.35 -13.13
CA ILE A 2 12.14 16.12 -12.23
C ILE A 2 11.49 15.08 -11.33
N VAL A 3 11.78 15.12 -10.03
CA VAL A 3 11.18 14.23 -9.04
C VAL A 3 10.21 15.06 -8.19
N GLN A 4 8.95 14.65 -8.17
CA GLN A 4 7.95 15.23 -7.27
C GLN A 4 7.52 14.16 -6.27
N CYS A 5 7.64 14.48 -4.98
CA CYS A 5 7.22 13.62 -3.87
C CYS A 5 5.81 14.01 -3.40
N PHE A 6 4.96 13.00 -3.20
CA PHE A 6 3.61 13.19 -2.66
C PHE A 6 3.45 12.33 -1.40
N PRO A 7 3.61 12.90 -0.20
CA PRO A 7 3.37 12.16 1.02
C PRO A 7 1.87 11.90 1.16
N VAL A 8 1.49 10.64 1.10
CA VAL A 8 0.11 10.20 1.35
C VAL A 8 0.09 9.35 2.61
N ALA A 9 -0.74 9.75 3.57
CA ALA A 9 -1.03 8.98 4.77
C ALA A 9 -2.50 8.57 4.76
N ALA A 10 -2.75 7.26 4.89
CA ALA A 10 -4.09 6.70 4.99
C ALA A 10 -4.22 5.83 6.24
N SER A 11 -5.41 5.81 6.83
CA SER A 11 -5.72 4.90 7.93
C SER A 11 -5.68 3.46 7.43
N ALA A 12 -4.85 2.61 8.05
CA ALA A 12 -4.73 1.22 7.62
C ALA A 12 -6.04 0.45 7.80
N ARG A 13 -6.78 0.72 8.89
CA ARG A 13 -8.10 0.13 9.15
C ARG A 13 -9.11 0.46 8.06
N ARG A 14 -9.27 1.75 7.74
CA ARG A 14 -10.19 2.18 6.67
C ARG A 14 -9.82 1.63 5.31
N SER A 15 -8.52 1.48 5.03
CA SER A 15 -8.03 0.97 3.75
C SER A 15 -8.33 -0.53 3.60
N LEU A 16 -8.18 -1.32 4.68
CA LEU A 16 -8.59 -2.72 4.69
C LEU A 16 -10.10 -2.88 4.54
N ASP A 17 -10.89 -2.13 5.31
CA ASP A 17 -12.35 -2.22 5.29
C ASP A 17 -12.94 -1.86 3.91
N ARG A 18 -12.25 -1.00 3.15
CA ARG A 18 -12.62 -0.62 1.78
C ARG A 18 -12.13 -1.57 0.70
N GLY A 19 -11.27 -2.52 1.03
CA GLY A 19 -10.68 -3.44 0.07
C GLY A 19 -9.55 -2.82 -0.77
N ASP A 20 -8.92 -1.72 -0.31
CA ASP A 20 -7.85 -1.03 -1.04
C ASP A 20 -6.59 -1.92 -1.21
N VAL A 21 -6.46 -2.98 -0.39
CA VAL A 21 -5.38 -3.96 -0.46
C VAL A 21 -5.76 -5.24 -1.22
N ALA A 22 -6.85 -5.22 -2.01
CA ALA A 22 -7.25 -6.37 -2.81
C ALA A 22 -6.08 -6.90 -3.67
N LYS A 23 -5.99 -8.22 -3.84
CA LYS A 23 -4.93 -8.86 -4.64
C LYS A 23 -4.86 -8.32 -6.08
N THR A 24 -5.98 -7.84 -6.61
CA THR A 24 -6.12 -7.27 -7.95
C THR A 24 -5.80 -5.77 -8.02
N ALA A 25 -5.54 -5.10 -6.90
CA ALA A 25 -5.30 -3.66 -6.86
C ALA A 25 -4.00 -3.23 -7.56
N THR A 26 -3.01 -4.13 -7.64
CA THR A 26 -1.75 -3.89 -8.35
C THR A 26 -1.19 -5.19 -8.92
N SER A 27 -0.49 -5.10 -10.05
CA SER A 27 0.18 -6.24 -10.68
C SER A 27 1.24 -6.88 -9.79
N GLN A 28 1.81 -6.12 -8.83
CA GLN A 28 2.80 -6.64 -7.89
C GLN A 28 2.22 -7.69 -6.94
N LEU A 29 0.96 -7.53 -6.52
CA LEU A 29 0.29 -8.49 -5.64
C LEU A 29 -0.13 -9.77 -6.40
N ALA A 30 -0.27 -9.69 -7.72
CA ALA A 30 -0.56 -10.85 -8.55
C ALA A 30 0.58 -11.87 -8.60
N ILE A 31 1.81 -11.47 -8.24
CA ILE A 31 2.98 -12.35 -8.18
C ILE A 31 2.90 -13.30 -6.98
N LEU A 32 2.20 -12.90 -5.92
CA LEU A 32 2.04 -13.71 -4.71
C LEU A 32 1.11 -14.89 -4.97
N THR A 33 1.41 -16.03 -4.36
CA THR A 33 0.42 -17.10 -4.20
C THR A 33 -0.76 -16.60 -3.36
N ASP A 34 -1.91 -17.28 -3.44
CA ASP A 34 -3.07 -16.92 -2.61
C ASP A 34 -2.72 -17.02 -1.12
N ASP A 35 -1.97 -18.04 -0.71
CA ASP A 35 -1.54 -18.25 0.68
C ASP A 35 -0.59 -17.16 1.19
N GLU A 36 0.35 -16.70 0.36
CA GLU A 36 1.25 -15.60 0.73
C GLU A 36 0.50 -14.28 0.86
N TYR A 37 -0.41 -14.00 -0.08
CA TYR A 37 -1.28 -12.84 -0.02
C TYR A 37 -2.15 -12.86 1.24
N GLN A 38 -2.82 -13.98 1.53
CA GLN A 38 -3.66 -14.12 2.71
C GLN A 38 -2.88 -13.99 4.02
N ARG A 39 -1.69 -14.61 4.12
CA ARG A 39 -0.81 -14.45 5.29
C ARG A 39 -0.39 -13.00 5.49
N GLY A 40 -0.07 -12.29 4.41
CA GLY A 40 0.26 -10.87 4.47
C GLY A 40 -0.91 -10.03 5.00
N VAL A 41 -2.11 -10.22 4.46
CA VAL A 41 -3.32 -9.50 4.90
C VAL A 41 -3.64 -9.80 6.37
N GLN A 42 -3.56 -11.06 6.79
CA GLN A 42 -3.78 -11.46 8.19
C GLN A 42 -2.78 -10.79 9.14
N GLN A 43 -1.51 -10.69 8.74
CA GLN A 43 -0.48 -10.01 9.54
C GLN A 43 -0.78 -8.51 9.68
N ILE A 44 -1.23 -7.84 8.61
CA ILE A 44 -1.61 -6.42 8.66
C ILE A 44 -2.81 -6.23 9.62
N HIS A 45 -3.82 -7.09 9.53
CA HIS A 45 -4.95 -7.09 10.47
C HIS A 45 -4.50 -7.24 11.93
N ALA A 46 -3.62 -8.22 12.21
CA ALA A 46 -3.11 -8.45 13.56
C ALA A 46 -2.36 -7.22 14.10
N ASN A 47 -1.54 -6.57 13.27
CA ASN A 47 -0.80 -5.37 13.64
C ASN A 47 -1.73 -4.20 13.95
N ILE A 48 -2.79 -4.00 13.16
CA ILE A 48 -3.78 -2.94 13.40
C ILE A 48 -4.50 -3.18 14.73
N ILE A 49 -4.96 -4.40 14.99
CA ILE A 49 -5.61 -4.75 16.26
C ILE A 49 -4.67 -4.52 17.44
N ALA A 50 -3.38 -4.86 17.30
CA ALA A 50 -2.39 -4.62 18.33
C ALA A 50 -2.18 -3.12 18.61
N ALA A 51 -2.11 -2.29 17.56
CA ALA A 51 -2.00 -0.84 17.70
C ALA A 51 -3.25 -0.24 18.37
N GLU A 52 -4.44 -0.64 17.93
CA GLU A 52 -5.72 -0.16 18.48
C GLU A 52 -5.86 -0.49 19.98
N ARG A 53 -5.40 -1.67 20.42
CA ARG A 53 -5.36 -2.05 21.84
C ARG A 53 -4.47 -1.15 22.69
N CYS A 54 -3.45 -0.54 22.08
CA CYS A 54 -2.58 0.44 22.70
C CYS A 54 -3.09 1.88 22.56
N GLY A 55 -4.29 2.09 22.01
CA GLY A 55 -4.82 3.43 21.71
C GLY A 55 -4.09 4.15 20.58
N GLN A 56 -3.40 3.40 19.70
CA GLN A 56 -2.65 3.92 18.57
C GLN A 56 -3.35 3.59 17.24
N GLU A 57 -3.11 4.41 16.22
CA GLU A 57 -3.56 4.15 14.84
C GLU A 57 -2.36 3.79 13.96
N LEU A 58 -2.51 2.72 13.18
CA LEU A 58 -1.55 2.36 12.14
C LEU A 58 -1.87 3.11 10.84
N LEU A 59 -0.87 3.78 10.30
CA LEU A 59 -0.97 4.55 9.06
C LEU A 59 -0.23 3.83 7.93
N LEU A 60 -0.85 3.77 6.76
CA LEU A 60 -0.21 3.42 5.50
C LEU A 60 0.43 4.68 4.93
N LEU A 61 1.72 4.60 4.64
CA LEU A 61 2.50 5.69 4.08
C LEU A 61 3.00 5.29 2.69
N SER A 62 2.94 6.22 1.75
CA SER A 62 3.52 6.06 0.42
C SER A 62 4.37 7.27 0.07
N ASP A 63 5.56 7.01 -0.50
CA ASP A 63 6.39 8.00 -1.19
C ASP A 63 6.24 7.77 -2.69
N LEU A 64 5.34 8.54 -3.32
CA LEU A 64 5.14 8.50 -4.76
C LEU A 64 6.18 9.38 -5.44
N ARG A 65 6.96 8.80 -6.36
CA ARG A 65 7.91 9.50 -7.22
C ARG A 65 7.52 9.35 -8.68
N LEU A 66 7.35 10.48 -9.37
CA LEU A 66 7.05 10.49 -10.80
C LEU A 66 8.34 10.64 -11.61
N TYR A 67 8.58 9.71 -12.53
CA TYR A 67 9.70 9.75 -13.48
C TYR A 67 9.15 9.98 -14.89
N ALA A 68 9.70 10.95 -15.61
CA ALA A 68 9.32 11.26 -16.98
C ALA A 68 10.53 11.13 -17.91
N THR A 69 10.39 10.31 -18.94
CA THR A 69 11.39 10.15 -20.01
C THR A 69 10.83 10.79 -21.27
N THR A 70 11.58 11.72 -21.87
CA THR A 70 11.22 12.35 -23.15
C THR A 70 12.08 11.78 -24.27
N ALA A 71 11.48 11.56 -25.44
CA ALA A 71 12.18 11.14 -26.64
C ALA A 71 11.66 11.95 -27.83
N TRP A 72 12.56 12.30 -28.74
CA TRP A 72 12.24 13.01 -29.97
C TRP A 72 12.39 12.06 -31.15
N LEU A 73 11.37 11.96 -32.00
CA LEU A 73 11.48 11.31 -33.30
C LEU A 73 12.19 12.28 -34.25
N ARG A 74 13.27 11.81 -34.89
CA ARG A 74 13.95 12.51 -35.98
C ARG A 74 13.27 12.22 -37.30
#